data_AF-A0A2D6VKD6-F1
#
_entry.id   AF-A0A2D6VKD6-F1
#
_cell.length_a   1.000
_cell.length_b   1.000
_cell.length_c   1.000
_cell.angle_alpha   90.00
_cell.angle_beta   90.00
_cell.angle_gamma   90.00
#
_symmetry.space_group_name_H-M   'P 1'
#
loop_
_entity.id
_entity.type
_entity.pdbx_description
1 polymer ?
#
loop_
_entity_poly.entity_id
_entity_poly.type
_entity_poly.pdbx_seq_one_letter_code
_entity_poly.pdbx_strand_id
1 'polypeptide(L)'
;MKISPTLIVLLAVVLSVGSAGAMLWLNYDAIFKPKPVIKAEFTSVEFDADDTSYSPAETHSMNQLSKELTALKERLLERENELDARESAISMDLESLEKQKKELKQIREDLASRLADFEARQGQDLSEEQLKEYKDTSKRWIEMGPEVASVEIQNWRQKRRFEEALTIFELLKAEEKAPIIAFMLNSDEDSLIELADALAMRDRGLLPSVEAENIANPLQN
;
A
#
# COMPACT_ATOMS: atom_id res chain seq x y z
N MET A 1 8.67 -11.62 35.07
CA MET A 1 8.90 -10.46 35.95
C MET A 1 8.44 -9.21 35.22
N LYS A 2 7.49 -8.44 35.78
CA LYS A 2 7.05 -7.15 35.19
C LYS A 2 7.99 -6.06 35.73
N ILE A 3 8.94 -5.61 34.91
CA ILE A 3 9.87 -4.54 35.29
C ILE A 3 9.11 -3.21 35.18
N SER A 4 9.12 -2.42 36.25
CA SER A 4 8.42 -1.13 36.28
C SER A 4 9.00 -0.17 35.22
N PRO A 5 8.16 0.54 34.44
CA PRO A 5 8.62 1.54 33.47
C PRO A 5 9.55 2.60 34.07
N THR A 6 9.34 3.00 35.32
CA THR A 6 10.20 3.94 36.05
C THR A 6 11.62 3.42 36.24
N LEU A 7 11.80 2.11 36.42
CA LEU A 7 13.12 1.50 36.60
C LEU A 7 13.91 1.51 35.27
N ILE A 8 13.21 1.33 34.15
CA ILE A 8 13.80 1.39 32.80
C ILE A 8 14.28 2.81 32.50
N VAL A 9 13.47 3.83 32.81
CA VAL A 9 13.83 5.23 32.62
C VAL A 9 15.06 5.59 33.47
N LEU A 10 15.08 5.16 34.74
CA LEU A 10 16.20 5.46 35.63
C LEU A 10 17.50 4.80 35.15
N LEU A 11 17.43 3.56 34.66
CA LEU A 11 18.58 2.86 34.09
C LEU A 11 19.10 3.55 32.81
N ALA A 12 18.20 4.04 31.95
CA ALA A 12 18.57 4.77 30.74
C ALA A 12 19.25 6.11 31.05
N VAL A 13 18.77 6.84 32.07
CA VAL A 13 19.40 8.10 32.52
C VAL A 13 20.81 7.84 33.06
N VAL A 14 20.98 6.81 33.89
CA VAL A 14 22.30 6.45 34.44
C VAL A 14 23.29 6.04 33.34
N LEU A 15 22.84 5.24 32.37
CA LEU A 15 23.67 4.85 31.22
C LEU A 15 24.06 6.05 30.35
N SER A 16 23.14 6.98 30.11
CA SER A 16 23.40 8.20 29.34
C SER A 16 24.47 9.08 30.00
N VAL A 17 24.29 9.40 31.28
CA VAL A 17 25.24 10.24 32.04
C VAL A 17 26.60 9.54 32.15
N GLY A 18 26.62 8.22 32.37
CA GLY A 18 27.85 7.43 32.41
C GLY A 18 28.62 7.47 31.09
N SER A 19 27.91 7.32 29.96
CA SER A 19 28.53 7.35 28.62
C SER A 19 29.12 8.71 28.25
N ALA A 20 28.41 9.79 28.60
CA ALA A 20 28.89 11.16 28.38
C ALA A 20 30.12 11.47 29.25
N GLY A 21 30.12 11.04 30.51
CA GLY A 21 31.27 11.17 31.40
C GLY A 21 32.50 10.40 30.90
N ALA A 22 32.31 9.17 30.41
CA ALA A 22 33.40 8.36 29.86
C ALA A 22 34.00 9.00 28.59
N MET A 23 33.18 9.52 27.69
CA MET A 23 33.63 10.24 26.49
C MET A 23 34.43 11.50 26.83
N LEU A 24 33.99 12.27 27.82
CA LEU A 24 34.71 13.46 28.29
C LEU A 24 36.05 13.11 28.93
N TRP A 25 36.12 12.00 29.67
CA TRP A 25 37.37 11.57 30.29
C TRP A 25 38.38 11.06 29.25
N LEU A 26 37.93 10.27 28.26
CA LEU A 26 38.80 9.77 27.19
C LEU A 26 39.34 10.88 26.28
N ASN A 27 38.54 11.93 26.05
CA ASN A 27 38.89 13.05 25.15
C ASN A 27 39.27 14.34 25.90
N TYR A 28 39.54 14.27 27.20
CA TYR A 28 39.79 15.43 28.05
C TYR A 28 40.92 16.31 27.49
N ASP A 29 42.02 15.68 27.08
CA ASP A 29 43.18 16.38 26.53
C ASP A 29 42.91 17.07 25.19
N ALA A 30 42.05 16.52 24.35
CA ALA A 30 41.69 17.10 23.05
C ALA A 30 40.68 18.26 23.18
N ILE A 31 39.81 18.20 24.20
CA ILE A 31 38.76 19.19 24.44
C ILE A 31 39.28 20.37 25.26
N PHE A 32 40.16 20.13 26.25
CA PHE A 32 40.57 21.15 27.22
C PHE A 32 41.99 21.70 27.05
N LYS A 33 42.87 21.06 26.25
CA LYS A 33 44.20 21.65 25.98
C LYS A 33 44.14 22.60 24.77
N PRO A 34 44.65 23.84 24.87
CA PRO A 34 44.72 24.74 23.74
C PRO A 34 45.68 24.20 22.67
N LYS A 35 45.24 24.18 21.40
CA LYS A 35 46.07 23.72 20.27
C LYS A 35 47.33 24.58 20.16
N PRO A 36 48.52 23.99 19.96
CA PRO A 36 49.78 24.72 19.90
C PRO A 36 49.79 25.66 18.69
N VAL A 37 50.10 26.94 18.92
CA VAL A 37 50.23 27.95 17.88
C VAL A 37 51.59 27.77 17.19
N ILE A 38 51.57 27.23 15.98
CA ILE A 38 52.77 27.14 15.13
C ILE A 38 53.04 28.53 14.57
N LYS A 39 54.12 29.18 15.01
CA LYS A 39 54.60 30.42 14.37
C LYS A 39 55.28 30.02 13.06
N ALA A 40 54.72 30.45 11.93
CA ALA A 40 55.32 30.25 10.62
C ALA A 40 56.51 31.21 10.46
N GLU A 41 57.72 30.67 10.45
CA GLU A 41 58.91 31.39 9.97
C GLU A 41 59.02 31.16 8.46
N PHE A 42 58.75 32.21 7.68
CA PHE A 42 58.92 32.18 6.23
C PHE A 42 60.40 32.41 5.91
N THR A 43 61.05 31.40 5.34
CA THR A 43 62.36 31.56 4.71
C THR A 43 62.15 32.19 3.34
N SER A 44 62.63 33.42 3.15
CA SER A 44 62.50 34.14 1.88
C SER A 44 63.51 33.59 0.86
N VAL A 45 63.04 32.75 -0.05
CA VAL A 45 63.74 32.43 -1.30
C VAL A 45 63.68 33.69 -2.18
N GLU A 46 64.83 34.22 -2.59
CA GLU A 46 64.90 35.34 -3.53
C GLU A 46 64.36 34.91 -4.89
N PHE A 47 63.42 35.69 -5.41
CA PHE A 47 62.70 35.44 -6.66
C PHE A 47 63.56 35.88 -7.85
N ASP A 48 64.07 34.92 -8.61
CA ASP A 48 64.77 35.16 -9.88
C ASP A 48 63.72 35.38 -10.99
N ALA A 49 63.66 36.60 -11.51
CA ALA A 49 62.65 37.00 -12.48
C ALA A 49 62.98 36.55 -13.92
N ASP A 50 64.22 36.13 -14.21
CA ASP A 50 64.65 35.78 -15.58
C ASP A 50 64.35 34.31 -15.95
N ASP A 51 64.06 33.45 -14.96
CA ASP A 51 63.67 32.04 -15.15
C ASP A 51 62.16 31.86 -15.44
N THR A 52 61.42 32.95 -15.67
CA THR A 52 59.96 32.95 -15.87
C THR A 52 59.50 33.42 -17.24
N SER A 53 60.39 33.41 -18.24
CA SER A 53 60.01 33.69 -19.62
C SER A 53 59.41 32.44 -20.29
N TYR A 54 58.24 32.02 -19.82
CA TYR A 54 57.40 31.07 -20.55
C TYR A 54 57.19 31.60 -21.96
N SER A 55 57.45 30.78 -22.98
CA SER A 55 57.22 31.19 -24.36
C SER A 55 55.74 31.50 -24.59
N PRO A 56 55.38 32.41 -25.52
CA PRO A 56 53.98 32.69 -25.84
C PRO A 56 53.18 31.42 -26.19
N ALA A 57 53.84 30.40 -26.75
CA ALA A 57 53.23 29.11 -27.04
C ALA A 57 52.88 28.30 -25.76
N GLU A 58 53.75 28.30 -24.76
CA GLU A 58 53.53 27.62 -23.47
C GLU A 58 52.47 28.31 -22.61
N THR A 59 52.42 29.64 -22.64
CA THR A 59 51.33 30.38 -21.97
C THR A 59 49.98 30.18 -22.65
N HIS A 60 49.94 30.04 -23.99
CA HIS A 60 48.72 29.70 -24.72
C HIS A 60 48.25 28.26 -24.46
N SER A 61 49.16 27.28 -24.42
CA SER A 61 48.79 25.88 -24.12
C SER A 61 48.31 25.72 -22.68
N MET A 62 48.96 26.38 -21.72
CA MET A 62 48.53 26.39 -20.32
C MET A 62 47.13 27.03 -20.16
N ASN A 63 46.86 28.12 -20.88
CA ASN A 63 45.53 28.74 -20.88
C ASN A 63 44.47 27.88 -21.56
N GLN A 64 44.81 27.13 -22.61
CA GLN A 64 43.90 26.16 -23.23
C GLN A 64 43.56 25.01 -22.28
N LEU A 65 44.56 24.43 -21.63
CA LEU A 65 44.37 23.38 -20.62
C LEU A 65 43.53 23.88 -19.43
N SER A 66 43.76 25.10 -18.96
CA SER A 66 42.93 25.72 -17.92
C SER A 66 41.47 25.82 -18.34
N LYS A 67 41.21 26.27 -19.58
CA LYS A 67 39.84 26.33 -20.14
C LYS A 67 39.20 24.95 -20.25
N GLU A 68 39.93 23.95 -20.73
CA GLU A 68 39.45 22.57 -20.82
C GLU A 68 39.15 21.99 -19.45
N LEU A 69 40.00 22.25 -18.45
CA LEU A 69 39.81 21.81 -17.08
C LEU A 69 38.58 22.48 -16.46
N THR A 70 38.39 23.78 -16.68
CA THR A 70 37.16 24.48 -16.23
C THR A 70 35.91 23.93 -16.90
N ALA A 71 35.96 23.65 -18.21
CA ALA A 71 34.84 23.08 -18.94
C ALA A 71 34.52 21.64 -18.50
N LEU A 72 35.53 20.84 -18.19
CA LEU A 72 35.36 19.49 -17.63
C LEU A 72 34.77 19.55 -16.22
N LYS A 73 35.24 20.46 -15.37
CA LYS A 73 34.70 20.68 -14.04
C LYS A 73 33.22 21.08 -14.09
N GLU A 74 32.85 21.98 -14.99
CA GLU A 74 31.46 22.41 -15.16
C GLU A 74 30.56 21.26 -15.63
N ARG A 75 31.03 20.46 -16.60
CA ARG A 75 30.31 19.23 -17.02
C ARG A 75 30.18 18.19 -15.91
N LEU A 76 31.19 18.04 -15.05
CA LEU A 76 31.13 17.13 -13.91
C LEU A 76 30.10 17.59 -12.89
N LEU A 77 30.06 18.89 -12.58
CA LEU A 77 29.06 19.47 -11.68
C LEU A 77 27.64 19.32 -12.24
N GLU A 78 27.46 19.52 -13.55
CA GLU A 78 26.15 19.32 -14.20
C GLU A 78 25.69 17.87 -14.11
N ARG A 79 26.60 16.90 -14.32
CA ARG A 79 26.30 15.47 -14.18
C ARG A 79 26.03 15.05 -12.74
N GLU A 80 26.74 15.60 -11.78
CA GLU A 80 26.50 15.36 -10.36
C GLU A 80 25.09 15.85 -9.97
N ASN A 81 24.72 17.08 -10.36
CA ASN A 81 23.38 17.60 -10.12
C ASN A 81 22.28 16.77 -10.80
N GLU A 82 22.53 16.28 -12.02
CA GLU A 82 21.58 15.40 -12.73
C GLU A 82 21.43 14.06 -12.01
N LEU A 83 22.53 13.48 -11.52
CA LEU A 83 22.51 12.23 -10.76
C LEU A 83 21.80 12.40 -9.42
N ASP A 84 22.06 13.49 -8.70
CA ASP A 84 21.38 13.79 -7.43
C ASP A 84 19.87 13.98 -7.64
N ALA A 85 19.46 14.66 -8.71
CA ALA A 85 18.04 14.81 -9.05
C ALA A 85 17.38 13.46 -9.37
N ARG A 86 18.08 12.58 -10.08
CA ARG A 86 17.60 11.22 -10.38
C ARG A 86 17.53 10.35 -9.13
N GLU A 87 18.53 10.41 -8.26
CA GLU A 87 18.54 9.67 -7.01
C GLU A 87 17.40 10.14 -6.09
N SER A 88 17.17 11.46 -6.01
CA SER A 88 16.01 12.00 -5.31
C SER A 88 14.69 11.48 -5.88
N ALA A 89 14.51 11.50 -7.21
CA ALA A 89 13.31 10.96 -7.84
C ALA A 89 13.10 9.46 -7.54
N ILE A 90 14.17 8.66 -7.64
CA ILE A 90 14.14 7.23 -7.33
C ILE A 90 13.78 6.99 -5.86
N SER A 91 14.32 7.80 -4.94
CA SER A 91 14.01 7.65 -3.51
C SER A 91 12.54 7.94 -3.19
N MET A 92 11.96 8.97 -3.84
CA MET A 92 10.54 9.28 -3.73
C MET A 92 9.65 8.17 -4.30
N ASP A 93 10.02 7.63 -5.47
CA ASP A 93 9.30 6.52 -6.08
C ASP A 93 9.35 5.27 -5.20
N LEU A 94 10.50 4.97 -4.60
CA LEU A 94 10.67 3.85 -3.68
C LEU A 94 9.76 3.99 -2.45
N GLU A 95 9.72 5.17 -1.82
CA GLU A 95 8.83 5.43 -0.68
C GLU A 95 7.35 5.25 -1.07
N SER A 96 6.96 5.74 -2.25
CA SER A 96 5.60 5.58 -2.76
C SER A 96 5.23 4.10 -2.98
N LEU A 97 6.16 3.31 -3.52
CA LEU A 97 5.98 1.87 -3.75
C LEU A 97 5.89 1.09 -2.44
N GLU A 98 6.69 1.45 -1.43
CA GLU A 98 6.60 0.85 -0.10
C GLU A 98 5.25 1.13 0.56
N LYS A 99 4.73 2.36 0.42
CA LYS A 99 3.40 2.72 0.90
C LYS A 99 2.31 1.90 0.20
N GLN A 100 2.34 1.83 -1.12
CA GLN A 100 1.39 1.01 -1.90
C GLN A 100 1.45 -0.47 -1.52
N LYS A 101 2.66 -1.02 -1.32
CA LYS A 101 2.84 -2.41 -0.87
C LYS A 101 2.20 -2.66 0.50
N LYS A 102 2.32 -1.70 1.42
CA LYS A 102 1.71 -1.79 2.75
C LYS A 102 0.17 -1.74 2.66
N GLU A 103 -0.38 -0.83 1.87
CA GLU A 103 -1.82 -0.74 1.62
C GLU A 103 -2.38 -2.02 0.99
N LEU A 104 -1.71 -2.57 -0.03
CA LEU A 104 -2.09 -3.84 -0.64
C LEU A 104 -2.06 -5.00 0.36
N LYS A 105 -1.07 -5.03 1.25
CA LYS A 105 -0.99 -6.05 2.29
C LYS A 105 -2.17 -5.94 3.27
N GLN A 106 -2.53 -4.72 3.67
CA GLN A 106 -3.70 -4.48 4.53
C GLN A 106 -5.01 -4.89 3.86
N ILE A 107 -5.18 -4.55 2.57
CA ILE A 107 -6.36 -4.96 1.80
C ILE A 107 -6.44 -6.49 1.72
N ARG A 108 -5.31 -7.15 1.43
CA ARG A 108 -5.25 -8.61 1.40
C ARG A 108 -5.63 -9.24 2.75
N GLU A 109 -5.16 -8.67 3.85
CA GLU A 109 -5.50 -9.13 5.21
C GLU A 109 -6.99 -8.92 5.54
N ASP A 110 -7.57 -7.75 5.20
CA ASP A 110 -9.00 -7.47 5.38
C ASP A 110 -9.87 -8.42 4.54
N LEU A 111 -9.51 -8.64 3.28
CA LEU A 111 -10.21 -9.58 2.40
C LEU A 111 -10.13 -11.02 2.91
N ALA A 112 -8.95 -11.46 3.36
CA ALA A 112 -8.78 -12.80 3.93
C ALA A 112 -9.63 -12.98 5.19
N SER A 113 -9.69 -11.95 6.06
CA SER A 113 -10.55 -11.97 7.25
C SER A 113 -12.02 -12.05 6.88
N ARG A 114 -12.48 -11.23 5.92
CA ARG A 114 -13.88 -11.23 5.47
C ARG A 114 -14.28 -12.53 4.80
N LEU A 115 -13.37 -13.14 4.04
CA LEU A 115 -13.61 -14.45 3.42
C LEU A 115 -13.77 -15.51 4.51
N ALA A 116 -12.90 -15.54 5.52
CA ALA A 116 -13.02 -16.47 6.64
C ALA A 116 -14.33 -16.26 7.43
N ASP A 117 -14.73 -15.01 7.67
CA ASP A 117 -16.01 -14.68 8.29
C ASP A 117 -17.20 -15.13 7.42
N PHE A 118 -17.08 -15.02 6.10
CA PHE A 118 -18.10 -15.46 5.15
C PHE A 118 -18.22 -16.99 5.13
N GLU A 119 -17.11 -17.71 5.03
CA GLU A 119 -17.08 -19.18 5.08
C GLU A 119 -17.63 -19.71 6.42
N ALA A 120 -17.29 -19.07 7.53
CA ALA A 120 -17.82 -19.42 8.84
C ALA A 120 -19.36 -19.23 8.93
N ARG A 121 -19.91 -18.24 8.22
CA ARG A 121 -21.36 -18.01 8.13
C ARG A 121 -22.04 -18.92 7.10
N GLN A 122 -21.34 -19.31 6.03
CA GLN A 122 -21.87 -20.15 4.96
C GLN A 122 -22.19 -21.59 5.43
N GLY A 123 -21.63 -22.02 6.56
CA GLY A 123 -21.88 -23.33 7.20
C GLY A 123 -22.67 -23.28 8.51
N GLN A 124 -23.13 -22.11 8.96
CA GLN A 124 -24.12 -22.07 10.04
C GLN A 124 -25.48 -22.40 9.45
N ASP A 125 -25.94 -23.63 9.66
CA ASP A 125 -27.32 -24.04 9.37
C ASP A 125 -28.26 -22.95 9.90
N LEU A 126 -29.08 -22.38 9.02
CA LEU A 126 -30.13 -21.45 9.43
C LEU A 126 -30.90 -22.10 10.58
N SER A 127 -31.11 -21.37 11.66
CA SER A 127 -31.95 -21.90 12.74
C SER A 127 -33.30 -22.30 12.15
N GLU A 128 -33.91 -23.38 12.66
CA GLU A 128 -35.20 -23.87 12.13
C GLU A 128 -36.29 -22.78 12.11
N GLU A 129 -36.18 -21.77 12.98
CA GLU A 129 -37.03 -20.58 13.02
C GLU A 129 -36.79 -19.63 11.84
N GLN A 130 -35.53 -19.34 11.51
CA GLN A 130 -35.18 -18.49 10.36
C GLN A 130 -35.58 -19.14 9.04
N LEU A 131 -35.43 -20.46 8.92
CA LEU A 131 -35.84 -21.18 7.71
C LEU A 131 -37.37 -21.18 7.52
N LYS A 132 -38.14 -21.17 8.61
CA LYS A 132 -39.60 -20.96 8.54
C LYS A 132 -39.95 -19.55 8.11
N GLU A 133 -39.32 -18.54 8.71
CA GLU A 133 -39.51 -17.13 8.32
C GLU A 133 -39.19 -16.93 6.84
N TYR A 134 -38.10 -17.51 6.34
CA TYR A 134 -37.68 -17.40 4.93
C TYR A 134 -38.64 -18.09 3.97
N LYS A 135 -39.26 -19.21 4.37
CA LYS A 135 -40.31 -19.87 3.58
C LYS A 135 -41.62 -19.08 3.58
N ASP A 136 -41.94 -18.41 4.67
CA ASP A 136 -43.15 -17.60 4.75
C ASP A 136 -42.98 -16.29 3.95
N THR A 137 -41.80 -15.67 3.98
CA THR A 137 -41.49 -14.51 3.13
C THR A 137 -41.43 -14.90 1.65
N SER A 138 -40.86 -16.05 1.29
CA SER A 138 -40.85 -16.50 -0.11
C SER A 138 -42.27 -16.72 -0.64
N LYS A 139 -43.16 -17.33 0.15
CA LYS A 139 -44.59 -17.46 -0.20
C LYS A 139 -45.27 -16.11 -0.34
N ARG A 140 -45.01 -15.18 0.57
CA ARG A 140 -45.55 -13.82 0.51
C ARG A 140 -45.14 -13.08 -0.77
N TRP A 141 -43.91 -13.26 -1.24
CA TRP A 141 -43.47 -12.67 -2.52
C TRP A 141 -44.24 -13.22 -3.72
N ILE A 142 -44.57 -14.51 -3.70
CA ILE A 142 -45.41 -15.14 -4.73
C ILE A 142 -46.85 -14.59 -4.65
N GLU A 143 -47.43 -14.54 -3.45
CA GLU A 143 -48.83 -14.15 -3.22
C GLU A 143 -49.08 -12.66 -3.52
N MET A 144 -48.14 -11.78 -3.15
CA MET A 144 -48.25 -10.34 -3.32
C MET A 144 -47.81 -9.86 -4.72
N GLY A 145 -47.15 -10.73 -5.50
CA GLY A 145 -46.74 -10.45 -6.87
C GLY A 145 -45.38 -9.76 -7.01
N PRO A 146 -44.88 -9.66 -8.26
CA PRO A 146 -43.49 -9.30 -8.56
C PRO A 146 -43.10 -7.86 -8.21
N GLU A 147 -44.06 -6.94 -8.24
CA GLU A 147 -43.86 -5.54 -7.84
C GLU A 147 -43.52 -5.43 -6.35
N VAL A 148 -44.34 -6.03 -5.48
CA VAL A 148 -44.11 -6.01 -4.03
C VAL A 148 -42.84 -6.77 -3.67
N ALA A 149 -42.58 -7.91 -4.32
CA ALA A 149 -41.35 -8.67 -4.15
C ALA A 149 -40.11 -7.82 -4.48
N SER A 150 -40.14 -7.06 -5.59
CA SER A 150 -39.01 -6.22 -5.97
C SER A 150 -38.70 -5.10 -4.98
N VAL A 151 -39.74 -4.45 -4.45
CA VAL A 151 -39.61 -3.41 -3.43
C VAL A 151 -39.09 -3.99 -2.11
N GLU A 152 -39.57 -5.18 -1.71
CA GLU A 152 -39.04 -5.85 -0.53
C GLU A 152 -37.56 -6.22 -0.75
N ILE A 153 -37.16 -6.86 -1.85
CA ILE A 153 -35.75 -7.22 -2.10
C ILE A 153 -34.85 -5.97 -2.13
N GLN A 154 -35.30 -4.87 -2.72
CA GLN A 154 -34.58 -3.59 -2.71
C GLN A 154 -34.42 -3.04 -1.28
N ASN A 155 -35.46 -3.11 -0.45
CA ASN A 155 -35.39 -2.71 0.97
C ASN A 155 -34.39 -3.56 1.77
N TRP A 156 -34.28 -4.87 1.47
CA TRP A 156 -33.29 -5.74 2.11
C TRP A 156 -31.86 -5.40 1.66
N ARG A 157 -31.65 -5.04 0.38
CA ARG A 157 -30.37 -4.51 -0.13
C ARG A 157 -29.97 -3.23 0.62
N GLN A 158 -30.88 -2.29 0.78
CA GLN A 158 -30.63 -1.04 1.52
C GLN A 158 -30.27 -1.28 2.99
N LYS A 159 -30.87 -2.31 3.62
CA LYS A 159 -30.58 -2.72 5.00
C LYS A 159 -29.31 -3.57 5.15
N ARG A 160 -28.50 -3.74 4.10
CA ARG A 160 -27.31 -4.61 4.08
C ARG A 160 -27.62 -6.09 4.40
N ARG A 161 -28.85 -6.53 4.13
CA ARG A 161 -29.34 -7.91 4.31
C ARG A 161 -29.63 -8.59 2.96
N PHE A 162 -28.88 -8.21 1.91
CA PHE A 162 -29.09 -8.76 0.57
C PHE A 162 -28.85 -10.26 0.50
N GLU A 163 -27.89 -10.76 1.29
CA GLU A 163 -27.61 -12.20 1.48
C GLU A 163 -28.86 -13.00 1.87
N GLU A 164 -29.64 -12.46 2.80
CA GLU A 164 -30.83 -13.12 3.30
C GLU A 164 -31.95 -13.09 2.25
N ALA A 165 -32.09 -11.96 1.54
CA ALA A 165 -33.03 -11.85 0.43
C ALA A 165 -32.68 -12.82 -0.72
N LEU A 166 -31.40 -13.03 -0.99
CA LEU A 166 -30.92 -14.04 -1.95
C LEU A 166 -31.25 -15.45 -1.48
N THR A 167 -31.01 -15.80 -0.22
CA THR A 167 -31.38 -17.11 0.31
C THR A 167 -32.88 -17.36 0.20
N ILE A 168 -33.73 -16.36 0.50
CA ILE A 168 -35.18 -16.43 0.31
C ILE A 168 -35.52 -16.60 -1.18
N PHE A 169 -34.86 -15.84 -2.05
CA PHE A 169 -35.05 -15.91 -3.49
C PHE A 169 -34.65 -17.29 -4.05
N GLU A 170 -33.56 -17.88 -3.56
CA GLU A 170 -33.10 -19.23 -3.94
C GLU A 170 -34.12 -20.33 -3.60
N LEU A 171 -34.94 -20.14 -2.56
CA LEU A 171 -36.04 -21.07 -2.21
C LEU A 171 -37.18 -21.09 -3.23
N LEU A 172 -37.31 -20.05 -4.07
CA LEU A 172 -38.34 -19.97 -5.11
C LEU A 172 -38.00 -20.88 -6.31
N LYS A 173 -39.03 -21.39 -6.97
CA LYS A 173 -38.83 -22.13 -8.24
C LYS A 173 -38.48 -21.17 -9.38
N ALA A 174 -37.82 -21.67 -10.42
CA ALA A 174 -37.46 -20.87 -11.60
C ALA A 174 -38.67 -20.15 -12.24
N GLU A 175 -39.83 -20.80 -12.27
CA GLU A 175 -41.08 -20.23 -12.79
C GLU A 175 -41.62 -19.05 -11.95
N GLU A 176 -41.33 -19.04 -10.65
CA GLU A 176 -41.75 -17.99 -9.71
C GLU A 176 -40.75 -16.83 -9.67
N LYS A 177 -39.47 -17.11 -9.95
CA LYS A 177 -38.38 -16.13 -10.07
C LYS A 177 -38.51 -15.28 -11.33
N ALA A 178 -38.87 -15.89 -12.45
CA ALA A 178 -38.88 -15.24 -13.77
C ALA A 178 -39.76 -13.98 -13.83
N PRO A 179 -41.00 -13.95 -13.29
CA PRO A 179 -41.81 -12.74 -13.24
C PRO A 179 -41.19 -11.60 -12.40
N ILE A 180 -40.50 -11.93 -11.31
CA ILE A 180 -39.85 -10.94 -10.43
C ILE A 180 -38.66 -10.30 -11.16
N ILE A 181 -37.80 -11.12 -11.77
CA ILE A 181 -36.65 -10.65 -12.56
C ILE A 181 -37.13 -9.84 -13.76
N ALA A 182 -38.14 -10.34 -14.48
CA ALA A 182 -38.69 -9.65 -15.64
C ALA A 182 -39.31 -8.29 -15.24
N PHE A 183 -39.98 -8.20 -14.10
CA PHE A 183 -40.50 -6.93 -13.61
C PHE A 183 -39.38 -5.94 -13.30
N MET A 184 -38.34 -6.38 -12.60
CA MET A 184 -37.19 -5.54 -12.25
C MET A 184 -36.41 -5.06 -13.49
N LEU A 185 -36.19 -5.93 -14.49
CA LEU A 185 -35.50 -5.58 -15.74
C LEU A 185 -36.31 -4.65 -16.64
N ASN A 186 -37.64 -4.72 -16.60
CA ASN A 186 -38.53 -3.86 -17.36
C ASN A 186 -38.88 -2.55 -16.63
N SER A 187 -38.29 -2.30 -15.45
CA SER A 187 -38.47 -1.06 -14.71
C SER A 187 -37.59 0.05 -15.26
N ASP A 188 -38.05 1.29 -15.17
CA ASP A 188 -37.29 2.49 -15.55
C ASP A 188 -36.22 2.89 -14.50
N GLU A 189 -36.15 2.17 -13.36
CA GLU A 189 -35.15 2.41 -12.32
C GLU A 189 -33.89 1.57 -12.52
N ASP A 190 -32.77 2.23 -12.83
CA ASP A 190 -31.43 1.59 -12.94
C ASP A 190 -31.09 0.70 -11.72
N SER A 191 -31.54 1.11 -10.53
CA SER A 191 -31.28 0.39 -9.28
C SER A 191 -31.97 -0.99 -9.21
N LEU A 192 -33.11 -1.14 -9.89
CA LEU A 192 -33.85 -2.40 -9.99
C LEU A 192 -33.28 -3.29 -11.10
N ILE A 193 -32.79 -2.70 -12.19
CA ILE A 193 -32.08 -3.42 -13.24
C ILE A 193 -30.79 -4.05 -12.68
N GLU A 194 -29.96 -3.27 -11.97
CA GLU A 194 -28.77 -3.81 -11.29
C GLU A 194 -29.11 -4.90 -10.27
N LEU A 195 -30.26 -4.77 -9.59
CA LEU A 195 -30.72 -5.74 -8.61
C LEU A 195 -31.10 -7.06 -9.28
N ALA A 196 -31.80 -6.99 -10.41
CA ALA A 196 -32.13 -8.16 -11.21
C ALA A 196 -30.87 -8.88 -11.71
N ASP A 197 -29.90 -8.13 -12.24
CA ASP A 197 -28.62 -8.69 -12.68
C ASP A 197 -27.87 -9.35 -11.51
N ALA A 198 -27.82 -8.70 -10.35
CA ALA A 198 -27.19 -9.24 -9.15
C ALA A 198 -27.88 -10.51 -8.62
N LEU A 199 -29.21 -10.59 -8.67
CA LEU A 199 -29.98 -11.78 -8.32
C LEU A 199 -29.73 -12.91 -9.33
N ALA A 200 -29.76 -12.60 -10.62
CA ALA A 200 -29.60 -13.58 -11.70
C ALA A 200 -28.18 -14.16 -11.79
N MET A 201 -27.14 -13.33 -11.62
CA MET A 201 -25.74 -13.79 -11.63
C MET A 201 -25.41 -14.68 -10.43
N ARG A 202 -26.14 -14.52 -9.33
CA ARG A 202 -25.81 -15.14 -8.05
C ARG A 202 -26.69 -16.34 -7.70
N ASP A 203 -27.90 -16.42 -8.26
CA ASP A 203 -28.75 -17.58 -8.10
C ASP A 203 -28.04 -18.83 -8.62
N ARG A 204 -27.58 -19.68 -7.70
CA ARG A 204 -26.86 -20.92 -8.01
C ARG A 204 -27.71 -21.90 -8.81
N GLY A 205 -29.03 -21.73 -8.83
CA GLY A 205 -29.95 -22.50 -9.66
C GLY A 205 -29.98 -22.09 -11.14
N LEU A 206 -29.45 -20.91 -11.48
CA LEU A 206 -29.40 -20.38 -12.86
C LEU A 206 -27.99 -20.45 -13.47
N LEU A 207 -26.96 -20.67 -12.65
CA LEU A 207 -25.60 -20.93 -13.13
C LEU A 207 -25.50 -22.39 -13.61
N PRO A 208 -24.91 -22.67 -14.80
CA PRO A 208 -24.48 -24.03 -15.10
C PRO A 208 -23.53 -24.44 -13.99
N SER A 209 -23.83 -25.53 -13.30
CA SER A 209 -22.95 -26.13 -12.31
C SER A 209 -21.60 -26.32 -12.96
N VAL A 210 -20.64 -25.46 -12.67
CA VAL A 210 -19.25 -25.70 -13.01
C VAL A 210 -18.88 -26.90 -12.17
N GLU A 211 -18.93 -28.07 -12.80
CA GLU A 211 -18.42 -29.32 -12.26
C GLU A 211 -17.04 -29.03 -11.70
N ALA A 212 -16.96 -28.97 -10.37
CA ALA A 212 -15.74 -28.84 -9.60
C ALA A 212 -14.88 -30.13 -9.68
N GLU A 213 -14.99 -30.86 -10.79
CA GLU A 213 -14.40 -32.19 -11.00
C GLU A 213 -13.20 -32.16 -11.96
N ASN A 214 -12.98 -31.06 -12.70
CA ASN A 214 -11.87 -30.96 -13.67
C ASN A 214 -10.64 -30.16 -13.19
N ILE A 215 -10.58 -29.70 -11.94
CA ILE A 215 -9.41 -28.98 -11.41
C ILE A 215 -8.45 -29.92 -10.62
N ALA A 216 -8.85 -31.17 -10.37
CA ALA A 216 -8.09 -32.08 -9.51
C ALA A 216 -7.03 -32.96 -10.23
N ASN A 217 -6.92 -32.99 -11.56
CA ASN A 217 -5.92 -33.84 -12.23
C ASN A 217 -5.37 -33.24 -13.54
N PRO A 218 -4.25 -32.49 -13.50
CA PRO A 218 -3.56 -32.06 -14.71
C PRO A 218 -2.54 -33.09 -15.24
N LEU A 219 -2.63 -34.37 -14.86
CA LEU A 219 -1.71 -35.42 -15.36
C LEU A 219 -2.46 -36.69 -15.74
N GLN A 220 -3.11 -36.66 -16.89
CA GLN A 220 -3.35 -37.84 -17.72
C GLN A 220 -3.72 -37.40 -19.14
N ASN A 221 -2.70 -37.15 -19.96
CA ASN A 221 -2.54 -37.63 -21.34
C ASN A 221 -1.24 -37.06 -21.93
#